data_AF-A0A2V6H5L1-F1
#
_entry.id   AF-A0A2V6H5L1-F1
#
_cell.length_a   1.000
_cell.length_b   1.000
_cell.length_c   1.000
_cell.angle_alpha   90.00
_cell.angle_beta   90.00
_cell.angle_gamma   90.00
#
_symmetry.space_group_name_H-M   'P 1'
#
loop_
_entity.id
_entity.type
_entity.pdbx_description
1 polymer ?
#
loop_
_entity_poly.entity_id
_entity_poly.type
_entity_poly.pdbx_seq_one_letter_code
_entity_poly.pdbx_strand_id
1 'polypeptide(L)'
;MIDFLRIIRKDADVSFRGEVEVRDADDLTITLTSNLPVFDVTSYPLDCVSRVMVSRIDTMFAPIVSEIKLAGGLIDHNWTITLRPTARQLDEPMNLGDRTIPLCFRAWPTQGALMLSAYSPPSARPQKRAKHR
;
A
#
# COMPACT_ATOMS: atom_id res chain seq x y z
N MET A 1 -13.79 2.33 -14.48
CA MET A 1 -12.59 1.84 -15.20
C MET A 1 -11.77 1.03 -14.21
N ILE A 2 -11.30 -0.16 -14.59
CA ILE A 2 -10.44 -0.98 -13.72
C ILE A 2 -9.03 -0.90 -14.31
N ASP A 3 -8.11 -0.33 -13.55
CA ASP A 3 -6.69 -0.25 -13.93
C ASP A 3 -5.86 -1.14 -13.01
N PHE A 4 -4.75 -1.67 -13.54
CA PHE A 4 -3.87 -2.53 -12.76
C PHE A 4 -2.47 -1.93 -12.70
N LEU A 5 -1.97 -1.68 -11.50
CA LEU A 5 -0.57 -1.35 -11.26
C LEU A 5 0.15 -2.61 -10.77
N ARG A 6 1.06 -3.14 -11.59
CA ARG A 6 1.93 -4.24 -11.18
C ARG A 6 3.32 -3.72 -10.85
N ILE A 7 3.77 -3.98 -9.64
CA ILE A 7 5.11 -3.64 -9.17
C ILE A 7 5.90 -4.94 -9.08
N ILE A 8 6.74 -5.18 -10.08
CA ILE A 8 7.65 -6.33 -10.13
C ILE A 8 9.03 -5.86 -9.67
N ARG A 9 9.49 -6.39 -8.54
CA ARG A 9 10.89 -6.31 -8.13
C ARG A 9 11.42 -7.72 -7.91
N LYS A 10 12.75 -7.87 -7.93
CA LYS A 10 13.44 -9.15 -7.67
C LYS A 10 12.86 -9.89 -6.45
N ASP A 11 12.33 -9.13 -5.50
CA ASP A 11 11.92 -9.60 -4.20
C ASP A 11 10.42 -9.40 -3.87
N ALA A 12 9.61 -8.80 -4.74
CA ALA A 12 8.18 -8.66 -4.51
C ALA A 12 7.44 -8.54 -5.84
N ASP A 13 6.38 -9.32 -6.01
CA ASP A 13 5.43 -9.21 -7.12
C ASP A 13 4.06 -8.86 -6.55
N VAL A 14 3.79 -7.56 -6.48
CA VAL A 14 2.54 -7.02 -5.94
C VAL A 14 1.76 -6.38 -7.07
N SER A 15 0.49 -6.73 -7.20
CA SER A 15 -0.42 -6.07 -8.12
C SER A 15 -1.53 -5.38 -7.35
N PHE A 16 -1.79 -4.12 -7.69
CA PHE A 16 -2.91 -3.36 -7.20
C PHE A 16 -3.97 -3.28 -8.29
N ARG A 17 -5.20 -3.63 -7.93
CA ARG A 17 -6.41 -3.32 -8.68
C ARG A 17 -6.89 -1.93 -8.27
N GLY A 18 -7.00 -1.04 -9.23
CA GLY A 18 -7.48 0.33 -9.05
C GLY A 18 -8.89 0.51 -9.59
N GLU A 19 -9.71 1.22 -8.83
CA GLU A 19 -11.05 1.65 -9.20
C GLU A 19 -11.11 3.17 -9.05
N VAL A 20 -11.53 3.86 -10.12
CA VAL A 20 -11.64 5.31 -10.16
C VAL A 20 -13.10 5.72 -10.18
N GLU A 21 -13.48 6.56 -9.24
CA GLU A 21 -14.81 7.16 -9.11
C GLU A 21 -14.68 8.68 -9.23
N VAL A 22 -15.36 9.26 -10.21
CA VAL A 22 -15.39 10.72 -10.43
C VAL A 22 -16.83 11.17 -10.23
N ARG A 23 -17.09 12.01 -9.23
CA ARG A 23 -18.42 12.61 -9.05
C ARG A 23 -18.50 13.96 -9.74
N ASP A 24 -17.48 14.79 -9.54
CA ASP A 24 -17.26 16.07 -10.22
C ASP A 24 -15.75 16.40 -10.25
N ALA A 25 -15.39 17.63 -10.61
CA ALA A 25 -13.99 18.06 -10.71
C ALA A 25 -13.29 18.18 -9.34
N ASP A 26 -14.04 18.27 -8.25
CA ASP A 26 -13.54 18.49 -6.89
C ASP A 26 -13.59 17.19 -6.05
N ASP A 27 -14.34 16.18 -6.48
CA ASP A 27 -14.47 14.86 -5.85
C ASP A 27 -14.08 13.72 -6.82
N LEU A 28 -12.78 13.41 -6.81
CA LEU A 28 -12.18 12.24 -7.44
C LEU A 28 -11.65 11.29 -6.37
N THR A 29 -12.01 10.01 -6.46
CA THR A 29 -11.50 8.95 -5.60
C THR A 29 -10.86 7.83 -6.43
N ILE A 30 -9.66 7.41 -6.04
CA ILE A 30 -8.96 6.24 -6.57
C ILE A 30 -8.82 5.24 -5.42
N THR A 31 -9.45 4.08 -5.55
CA THR A 31 -9.35 2.99 -4.58
C THR A 31 -8.43 1.90 -5.11
N LEU A 32 -7.40 1.56 -4.34
CA LEU A 32 -6.45 0.50 -4.67
C LEU A 32 -6.59 -0.67 -3.69
N THR A 33 -6.70 -1.88 -4.23
CA THR A 33 -6.71 -3.14 -3.47
C THR A 33 -5.60 -4.05 -3.98
N SER A 34 -4.88 -4.72 -3.07
CA SER A 34 -3.74 -5.57 -3.42
C SER A 34 -4.14 -7.04 -3.53
N ASN A 35 -3.47 -7.79 -4.42
CA ASN A 35 -3.60 -9.25 -4.50
C ASN A 35 -2.85 -10.01 -3.39
N LEU A 36 -1.93 -9.35 -2.70
CA LEU A 36 -1.17 -9.88 -1.56
C LEU A 36 -1.39 -9.01 -0.31
N PRO A 37 -1.23 -9.56 0.90
CA PRO A 37 -1.21 -8.75 2.12
C PRO A 37 -0.14 -7.65 2.02
N VAL A 38 -0.58 -6.39 2.12
CA VAL A 38 0.26 -5.20 2.21
C VAL A 38 0.19 -4.68 3.64
N PHE A 39 1.30 -4.16 4.15
CA PHE A 39 1.42 -3.67 5.51
C PHE A 39 1.95 -2.25 5.52
N ASP A 40 1.39 -1.39 6.38
CA ASP A 40 1.98 -0.09 6.68
C ASP A 40 3.13 -0.27 7.68
N VAL A 41 4.35 -0.04 7.22
CA VAL A 41 5.58 -0.14 8.01
C VAL A 41 6.22 1.22 8.26
N THR A 42 5.43 2.29 8.08
CA THR A 42 5.88 3.66 8.35
C THR A 42 6.11 3.83 9.85
N SER A 43 7.38 3.99 10.25
CA SER A 43 7.81 4.04 11.66
C SER A 43 7.69 5.42 12.33
N TYR A 44 7.27 6.44 11.60
CA TYR A 44 7.20 7.83 12.08
C TYR A 44 5.88 8.50 11.65
N PRO A 45 5.40 9.51 12.40
CA PRO A 45 4.27 10.31 11.97
C PRO A 45 4.61 11.05 10.68
N LEU A 46 3.64 11.12 9.77
CA LEU A 46 3.77 11.77 8.48
C LEU A 46 2.86 13.00 8.49
N ASP A 47 3.46 14.20 8.37
CA ASP A 47 2.68 15.42 8.18
C ASP A 47 2.03 15.47 6.79
N CYS A 48 2.74 14.95 5.78
CA CYS A 48 2.23 14.71 4.44
C CYS A 48 3.04 13.62 3.71
N VAL A 49 2.47 13.02 2.65
CA VAL A 49 3.10 11.99 1.80
C VAL A 49 3.52 12.56 0.46
N SER A 50 4.80 12.48 0.13
CA SER A 50 5.33 12.87 -1.19
C SER A 50 5.56 11.69 -2.12
N ARG A 51 5.75 10.51 -1.55
CA ARG A 51 6.05 9.27 -2.27
C ARG A 51 5.62 8.06 -1.48
N VAL A 52 5.26 7.01 -2.21
CA VAL A 52 4.99 5.68 -1.66
C VAL A 52 6.16 4.78 -2.00
N MET A 53 6.78 4.19 -0.98
CA MET A 53 7.84 3.21 -1.12
C MET A 53 7.30 1.85 -0.73
N VAL A 54 7.33 0.91 -1.65
CA VAL A 54 7.02 -0.49 -1.33
C VAL A 54 8.32 -1.18 -0.91
N SER A 55 8.33 -2.18 -0.02
CA SER A 55 9.47 -3.06 0.30
C SER A 55 9.01 -4.52 0.50
N ARG A 56 9.94 -5.47 0.61
CA ARG A 56 9.66 -6.83 1.07
C ARG A 56 9.72 -6.84 2.60
N ILE A 57 8.87 -7.64 3.23
CA ILE A 57 9.04 -8.04 4.63
C ILE A 57 8.99 -9.56 4.76
N ASP A 58 9.86 -10.11 5.60
CA ASP A 58 10.01 -11.55 5.80
C ASP A 58 9.17 -12.07 6.99
N THR A 59 8.66 -11.15 7.82
CA THR A 59 7.88 -11.43 9.04
C THR A 59 6.76 -10.41 9.24
N MET A 60 5.58 -10.89 9.67
CA MET A 60 4.39 -10.05 9.85
C MET A 60 4.38 -9.40 11.24
N PHE A 61 4.81 -8.13 11.33
CA PHE A 61 4.74 -7.34 12.57
C PHE A 61 3.92 -6.05 12.45
N ALA A 62 3.32 -5.79 11.29
CA ALA A 62 2.57 -4.57 11.02
C ALA A 62 1.08 -4.86 10.70
N PRO A 63 0.19 -3.86 10.81
CA PRO A 63 -1.20 -3.98 10.40
C PRO A 63 -1.34 -4.24 8.90
N ILE A 64 -2.23 -5.17 8.53
CA ILE A 64 -2.55 -5.42 7.12
C ILE A 64 -3.46 -4.29 6.61
N VAL A 65 -3.02 -3.62 5.54
CA VAL A 65 -3.81 -2.65 4.77
C VAL A 65 -4.65 -3.41 3.74
N SER A 66 -5.98 -3.35 3.88
CA SER A 66 -6.92 -3.96 2.95
C SER A 66 -7.18 -3.07 1.72
N GLU A 67 -7.13 -1.76 1.92
CA GLU A 67 -7.49 -0.77 0.90
C GLU A 67 -6.65 0.51 1.08
N ILE A 68 -6.21 1.08 -0.04
CA ILE A 68 -5.55 2.37 -0.11
C ILE A 68 -6.44 3.29 -0.94
N LYS A 69 -6.89 4.41 -0.38
CA LYS A 69 -7.69 5.41 -1.10
C LYS A 69 -6.88 6.67 -1.33
N LEU A 70 -6.89 7.17 -2.55
CA LEU A 70 -6.43 8.51 -2.88
C LEU A 70 -7.66 9.34 -3.21
N ALA A 71 -7.88 10.44 -2.51
CA ALA A 71 -9.05 11.29 -2.70
C ALA A 71 -8.65 12.76 -2.76
N GLY A 72 -9.22 13.51 -3.72
CA GLY A 72 -8.97 14.94 -3.90
C GLY A 72 -9.63 15.50 -5.16
N GLY A 73 -9.40 16.79 -5.41
CA GLY A 73 -9.87 17.46 -6.63
C GLY A 73 -8.87 17.36 -7.79
N LEU A 74 -9.35 17.50 -9.03
CA LEU A 74 -8.51 17.59 -10.22
C LEU A 74 -7.73 18.91 -10.28
N ILE A 75 -8.34 19.99 -9.77
CA ILE A 75 -7.79 21.34 -9.77
C ILE A 75 -7.12 21.65 -8.43
N ASP A 76 -7.74 21.23 -7.34
CA ASP A 76 -7.24 21.49 -5.99
C ASP A 76 -6.13 20.51 -5.60
N HIS A 77 -5.07 21.04 -4.99
CA HIS A 77 -3.96 20.25 -4.46
C HIS A 77 -4.27 19.64 -3.07
N ASN A 78 -5.54 19.37 -2.76
CA ASN A 78 -6.03 18.93 -1.45
C ASN A 78 -6.06 17.39 -1.30
N TRP A 79 -5.27 16.67 -2.11
CA TRP A 79 -5.29 15.22 -2.10
C TRP A 79 -4.87 14.62 -0.78
N THR A 80 -5.47 13.49 -0.46
CA THR A 80 -5.16 12.66 0.69
C THR A 80 -4.90 11.22 0.27
N ILE A 81 -4.15 10.50 1.09
CA ILE A 81 -4.03 9.05 1.06
C ILE A 81 -4.58 8.47 2.37
N THR A 82 -5.53 7.55 2.25
CA THR A 82 -6.16 6.86 3.38
C THR A 82 -5.80 5.38 3.33
N LEU A 83 -5.24 4.88 4.42
CA LEU A 83 -4.96 3.47 4.61
C LEU A 83 -6.04 2.86 5.48
N ARG A 84 -6.77 1.90 4.92
CA ARG A 84 -7.78 1.16 5.65
C ARG A 84 -7.20 -0.19 6.10
N PRO A 85 -7.17 -0.45 7.41
CA PRO A 85 -6.68 -1.71 7.95
C PRO A 85 -7.72 -2.83 7.81
N THR A 86 -7.25 -4.08 7.84
CA THR A 86 -8.12 -5.25 7.92
C THR A 86 -8.61 -5.41 9.36
N ALA A 87 -9.93 -5.39 9.57
CA ALA A 87 -10.57 -5.52 10.90
C ALA A 87 -10.34 -6.87 11.63
N ARG A 88 -9.48 -7.77 11.14
CA ARG A 88 -9.31 -9.15 11.61
C ARG A 88 -7.88 -9.46 12.11
N GLN A 89 -7.26 -8.57 12.88
CA GLN A 89 -6.17 -9.01 13.77
C GLN A 89 -6.80 -9.45 15.09
N LEU A 90 -6.92 -10.77 15.27
CA LEU A 90 -7.76 -11.41 16.28
C LEU A 90 -7.14 -11.46 17.69
N ASP A 91 -5.98 -10.84 17.95
CA ASP A 91 -5.29 -10.99 19.26
C ASP A 91 -4.90 -9.68 19.96
N GLU A 92 -5.15 -8.50 19.38
CA GLU A 92 -4.99 -7.23 20.10
C GLU A 92 -6.03 -6.20 19.60
N PRO A 93 -6.71 -5.47 20.50
CA PRO A 93 -7.59 -4.38 20.12
C PRO A 93 -6.73 -3.15 19.78
N MET A 94 -5.85 -3.25 18.79
CA MET A 94 -5.41 -2.04 18.12
C MET A 94 -6.64 -1.53 17.36
N ASN A 95 -7.29 -0.51 17.90
CA ASN A 95 -8.21 0.35 17.16
C ASN A 95 -7.43 1.00 16.01
N LEU A 96 -7.14 0.21 14.98
CA LEU A 96 -6.58 0.64 13.73
C LEU A 96 -7.77 1.26 12.99
N GLY A 97 -8.02 2.54 13.28
CA GLY A 97 -8.89 3.36 12.45
C GLY A 97 -8.22 3.62 11.10
N ASP A 98 -8.99 4.17 10.18
CA ASP A 98 -8.47 4.66 8.92
C ASP A 98 -7.38 5.72 9.19
N ARG A 99 -6.22 5.56 8.56
CA ARG A 99 -5.12 6.53 8.64
C ARG A 99 -5.11 7.40 7.40
N THR A 100 -5.61 8.63 7.52
CA THR A 100 -5.65 9.62 6.43
C THR A 100 -4.49 10.60 6.56
N ILE A 101 -3.72 10.80 5.49
CA ILE A 101 -2.55 11.68 5.43
C ILE A 101 -2.65 12.55 4.17
N PRO A 102 -2.40 13.86 4.22
CA PRO A 102 -2.41 14.69 3.01
C PRO A 102 -1.21 14.40 2.11
N LEU A 103 -1.35 14.63 0.80
CA LEU A 103 -0.25 14.54 -0.16
C LEU A 103 0.54 15.86 -0.21
N CYS A 104 1.87 15.77 -0.28
CA CYS A 104 2.71 16.93 -0.52
C CYS A 104 2.93 17.12 -2.02
N PHE A 105 2.54 18.28 -2.57
CA PHE A 105 2.76 18.61 -3.99
C PHE A 105 3.99 19.49 -4.25
N ARG A 106 4.69 19.95 -3.21
CA ARG A 106 5.87 20.83 -3.33
C ARG A 106 7.16 20.07 -3.04
N ALA A 107 8.15 20.06 -3.92
CA ALA A 107 9.40 19.32 -3.71
C ALA A 107 10.26 19.91 -2.58
N TRP A 108 10.19 19.34 -1.37
CA TRP A 108 11.16 19.59 -0.31
C TRP A 108 11.96 18.30 -0.06
N PRO A 109 13.28 18.36 0.15
CA PRO A 109 14.15 17.17 0.14
C PRO A 109 13.89 16.17 1.28
N THR A 110 13.14 16.56 2.32
CA THR A 110 12.87 15.77 3.54
C THR A 110 11.40 15.35 3.70
N GLN A 111 10.64 15.25 2.61
CA GLN A 111 9.23 14.89 2.72
C GLN A 111 8.98 13.44 3.14
N GLY A 112 7.82 13.27 3.78
CA GLY A 112 7.35 11.99 4.30
C GLY A 112 7.22 10.94 3.20
N ALA A 113 7.81 9.78 3.43
CA ALA A 113 7.69 8.61 2.57
C ALA A 113 6.77 7.60 3.25
N LEU A 114 5.65 7.29 2.61
CA LEU A 114 4.79 6.21 3.08
C LEU A 114 5.48 4.88 2.76
N MET A 115 5.78 4.09 3.79
CA MET A 115 6.45 2.81 3.64
C MET A 115 5.44 1.68 3.71
N LEU A 116 5.19 1.05 2.57
CA LEU A 116 4.37 -0.15 2.46
C LEU A 116 5.27 -1.35 2.29
N SER A 117 4.93 -2.49 2.88
CA SER A 117 5.60 -3.75 2.59
C SER A 117 4.61 -4.77 2.09
N ALA A 118 5.06 -5.69 1.26
CA ALA A 118 4.24 -6.83 0.84
C ALA A 118 4.92 -8.13 1.23
N TYR A 119 4.11 -9.07 1.71
CA TYR A 119 4.60 -10.40 2.02
C TYR A 119 4.87 -11.17 0.72
N SER A 120 6.13 -11.57 0.54
CA SER A 120 6.51 -12.52 -0.51
C SER A 120 7.03 -13.76 0.21
N PRO A 121 6.27 -14.88 0.23
CA PRO A 121 6.80 -16.12 0.78
C PRO A 121 8.11 -16.47 0.07
N PRO A 122 9.10 -17.04 0.78
CA PRO A 122 10.31 -17.53 0.14
C PRO A 122 9.92 -18.55 -0.94
N SER A 123 10.40 -18.35 -2.18
CA SER A 123 10.14 -19.30 -3.26
C SER A 123 10.59 -20.70 -2.82
N ALA A 124 9.69 -21.68 -2.88
CA ALA A 124 10.07 -23.06 -2.59
C ALA A 124 11.26 -23.43 -3.49
N ARG A 125 12.41 -23.75 -2.88
CA ARG A 125 13.59 -24.15 -3.64
C ARG A 125 13.20 -25.33 -4.54
N PRO A 126 13.55 -25.32 -5.84
CA PRO A 126 13.28 -26.49 -6.69
C PRO A 126 13.96 -27.70 -6.07
N GLN A 127 13.14 -28.67 -5.61
CA GLN A 127 13.64 -29.98 -5.19
C GLN A 127 14.37 -30.57 -6.40
N LYS A 128 15.70 -30.70 -6.29
CA LYS A 128 16.48 -31.48 -7.25
C LYS A 128 15.84 -32.87 -7.29
N ARG A 129 15.21 -33.23 -8.43
CA ARG A 129 14.77 -34.60 -8.70
C ARG A 129 15.95 -35.52 -8.44
N ALA A 130 15.84 -36.37 -7.41
CA ALA A 130 16.79 -37.44 -7.20
C ALA A 130 16.76 -38.34 -8.44
N LYS A 131 17.90 -38.42 -9.13
CA LYS A 131 18.07 -39.31 -10.27
C LYS A 131 18.16 -40.73 -9.68
N HIS A 132 17.09 -41.52 -9.79
CA HIS A 132 17.17 -42.96 -9.52
C HIS A 132 18.13 -43.57 -10.56
N ARG A 133 19.19 -44.19 -10.06
CA ARG A 133 20.13 -45.01 -10.82
C ARG A 133 19.76 -46.47 -10.63
#